data_AF-A0A2X3F452-F1
#
_entry.id   AF-A0A2X3F452-F1
#
_cell.length_a   1.000
_cell.length_b   1.000
_cell.length_c   1.000
_cell.angle_alpha   90.00
_cell.angle_beta   90.00
_cell.angle_gamma   90.00
#
_symmetry.space_group_name_H-M   'P 1'
#
loop_
_entity.id
_entity.type
_entity.pdbx_description
1 polymer ?
#
loop_
_entity_poly.entity_id
_entity_poly.type
_entity_poly.pdbx_seq_one_letter_code
_entity_poly.pdbx_strand_id
1 'polypeptide(L)'
;MLQTLDGGILTELNVREGSRVAAGQVVARLDPTRSESNVGESQAKYRASLAASIRLTAEVNNQPLIFPPSLKAWPGLLAEETRLYHSRREQLTKSMRQLDQSLSLVNSELAINEKLAKTGAASNVEVLRLRQQAADIELKKIDLNTRYYVDAREQLSKANADVASLAEVIKGRADSVARLTVRSPVQGIVKNIKVNTIAGLSRLTVN
;
A
#
# COMPACT_ATOMS: atom_id res chain seq x y z
N MET A 1 38.50 5.52 16.87
CA MET A 1 38.13 4.33 16.07
C MET A 1 36.80 4.57 15.35
N LEU A 2 36.87 4.98 14.08
CA LEU A 2 35.76 4.97 13.13
C LEU A 2 35.89 3.70 12.30
N GLN A 3 34.83 2.91 12.25
CA GLN A 3 34.78 1.71 11.43
C GLN A 3 33.49 1.73 10.63
N THR A 4 33.60 1.61 9.31
CA THR A 4 32.41 1.40 8.47
C THR A 4 32.03 -0.08 8.48
N LEU A 5 30.78 -0.37 8.84
CA LEU A 5 30.25 -1.74 8.95
C LEU A 5 29.58 -2.24 7.67
N ASP A 6 29.22 -1.35 6.73
CA ASP A 6 28.26 -1.65 5.67
C ASP A 6 28.83 -2.04 4.30
N GLY A 7 30.14 -2.30 4.16
CA GLY A 7 30.70 -2.93 2.95
C GLY A 7 30.29 -2.28 1.62
N GLY A 8 30.65 -1.02 1.42
CA GLY A 8 30.41 -0.29 0.16
C GLY A 8 31.71 -0.04 -0.63
N ILE A 9 31.58 0.41 -1.88
CA ILE A 9 32.71 0.85 -2.70
C ILE A 9 33.05 2.29 -2.30
N LEU A 10 34.32 2.57 -1.98
CA LEU A 10 34.78 3.92 -1.67
C LEU A 10 34.77 4.77 -2.95
N THR A 11 34.06 5.89 -2.94
CA THR A 11 33.97 6.83 -4.09
C THR A 11 34.90 8.02 -3.89
N GLU A 12 34.94 8.58 -2.68
CA GLU A 12 35.74 9.77 -2.37
C GLU A 12 36.43 9.60 -1.01
N LEU A 13 37.69 10.03 -0.93
CA LEU A 13 38.44 10.17 0.32
C LEU A 13 38.99 11.60 0.41
N ASN A 14 38.47 12.38 1.35
CA ASN A 14 38.71 13.84 1.43
C ASN A 14 39.82 14.21 2.42
N VAL A 15 40.48 13.21 3.02
CA VAL A 15 41.55 13.41 3.99
C VAL A 15 42.72 12.48 3.72
N ARG A 16 43.89 12.86 4.22
CA ARG A 16 45.11 12.05 4.21
C ARG A 16 45.60 11.83 5.65
N GLU A 17 46.44 10.84 5.86
CA GLU A 17 47.13 10.68 7.15
C GLU A 17 47.86 11.98 7.53
N GLY A 18 47.76 12.38 8.79
CA GLY A 18 48.26 13.66 9.30
C GLY A 18 47.33 14.87 9.08
N SER A 19 46.21 14.71 8.37
CA SER A 19 45.26 15.82 8.15
C SER A 19 44.53 16.21 9.44
N ARG A 20 44.42 17.51 9.71
CA ARG A 20 43.52 18.03 10.75
C ARG A 20 42.08 17.99 10.24
N VAL A 21 41.18 17.47 11.05
CA VAL A 21 39.74 17.43 10.79
C VAL A 21 38.97 18.12 11.90
N ALA A 22 37.88 18.79 11.55
CA ALA A 22 36.90 19.31 12.49
C ALA A 22 35.82 18.26 12.82
N ALA A 23 35.14 18.42 13.95
CA ALA A 23 33.95 17.62 14.25
C ALA A 23 32.87 17.84 13.15
N GLY A 24 32.26 16.76 12.67
CA GLY A 24 31.28 16.75 11.59
C GLY A 24 31.84 16.80 10.16
N GLN A 25 33.16 17.04 10.00
CA GLN A 25 33.80 17.10 8.68
C GLN A 25 33.71 15.76 7.95
N VAL A 26 33.34 15.80 6.67
CA VAL A 26 33.30 14.61 5.81
C VAL A 26 34.72 14.13 5.54
N VAL A 27 34.97 12.87 5.89
CA VAL A 27 36.25 12.18 5.78
C VAL A 27 36.28 11.33 4.51
N ALA A 28 35.22 10.56 4.29
CA ALA A 28 35.09 9.64 3.16
C ALA A 28 33.62 9.49 2.74
N ARG A 29 33.39 9.13 1.48
CA ARG A 29 32.07 8.81 0.92
C ARG A 29 32.13 7.49 0.17
N LEU A 30 31.17 6.62 0.45
CA LEU A 30 30.94 5.37 -0.26
C LEU A 30 29.85 5.55 -1.31
N ASP A 31 29.84 4.69 -2.34
CA ASP A 31 28.89 4.76 -3.45
C ASP A 31 27.44 4.57 -2.96
N PRO A 32 26.58 5.61 -3.09
CA PRO A 32 25.21 5.55 -2.59
C PRO A 32 24.23 4.91 -3.57
N THR A 33 24.61 4.69 -4.83
CA THR A 33 23.69 4.38 -5.93
C THR A 33 22.75 3.21 -5.62
N ARG A 34 23.30 2.10 -5.11
CA ARG A 34 22.51 0.90 -4.77
C ARG A 34 21.58 1.14 -3.57
N SER A 35 22.08 1.81 -2.54
CA SER A 35 21.34 2.07 -1.31
C SER A 35 20.22 3.09 -1.54
N GLU A 36 20.48 4.14 -2.33
CA GLU A 36 19.47 5.11 -2.75
C GLU A 36 18.39 4.48 -3.64
N SER A 37 18.80 3.61 -4.59
CA SER A 37 17.84 2.86 -5.41
C SER A 37 16.91 1.99 -4.55
N ASN A 38 17.46 1.30 -3.55
CA ASN A 38 16.67 0.50 -2.61
C ASN A 38 15.70 1.36 -1.78
N VAL A 39 16.12 2.56 -1.34
CA VAL A 39 15.23 3.50 -0.66
C VAL A 39 14.10 3.95 -1.60
N GLY A 40 14.44 4.34 -2.83
CA GLY A 40 13.47 4.78 -3.84
C GLY A 40 12.42 3.71 -4.16
N GLU A 41 12.84 2.45 -4.30
CA GLU A 41 11.93 1.31 -4.50
C GLU A 41 10.97 1.14 -3.31
N SER A 42 11.50 1.11 -2.08
CA SER A 42 10.67 1.00 -0.87
C SER A 42 9.69 2.17 -0.75
N GLN A 43 10.14 3.39 -1.04
CA GLN A 43 9.28 4.57 -1.04
C GLN A 43 8.18 4.49 -2.10
N ALA A 44 8.48 3.94 -3.29
CA ALA A 44 7.47 3.74 -4.33
C ALA A 44 6.39 2.74 -3.88
N LYS A 45 6.81 1.60 -3.32
CA LYS A 45 5.87 0.62 -2.75
C LYS A 45 5.05 1.22 -1.62
N TYR A 46 5.68 1.98 -0.72
CA TYR A 46 4.99 2.64 0.39
C TYR A 46 3.89 3.58 -0.10
N ARG A 47 4.20 4.43 -1.10
CA ARG A 47 3.21 5.35 -1.67
C ARG A 47 2.04 4.62 -2.31
N ALA A 48 2.31 3.52 -3.03
CA ALA A 48 1.26 2.68 -3.61
C ALA A 48 0.37 2.07 -2.52
N SER A 49 0.95 1.43 -1.50
CA SER A 49 0.20 0.86 -0.38
C SER A 49 -0.59 1.91 0.40
N LEU A 50 -0.03 3.11 0.58
CA LEU A 50 -0.70 4.23 1.24
C LEU A 50 -1.89 4.74 0.40
N ALA A 51 -1.72 4.91 -0.90
CA ALA A 51 -2.82 5.33 -1.78
C ALA A 51 -3.95 4.28 -1.80
N ALA A 52 -3.59 3.00 -1.87
CA ALA A 52 -4.53 1.90 -1.78
C ALA A 52 -5.27 1.87 -0.43
N SER A 53 -4.58 2.09 0.71
CA SER A 53 -5.22 2.10 2.02
C SER A 53 -6.20 3.27 2.17
N ILE A 54 -5.88 4.44 1.62
CA ILE A 54 -6.79 5.59 1.59
C ILE A 54 -8.04 5.27 0.76
N ARG A 55 -7.87 4.71 -0.44
CA ARG A 55 -8.99 4.26 -1.28
C ARG A 55 -9.87 3.26 -0.55
N LEU A 56 -9.27 2.21 0.00
CA LEU A 56 -10.01 1.14 0.68
C LEU A 56 -10.71 1.64 1.95
N THR A 57 -10.11 2.60 2.68
CA THR A 57 -10.77 3.27 3.80
C THR A 57 -12.02 4.03 3.34
N ALA A 58 -11.93 4.74 2.21
CA ALA A 58 -13.07 5.43 1.63
C ALA A 58 -14.18 4.44 1.20
N GLU A 59 -13.81 3.29 0.61
CA GLU A 59 -14.77 2.23 0.25
C GLU A 59 -15.45 1.61 1.47
N VAL A 60 -14.68 1.20 2.48
CA VAL A 60 -15.20 0.55 3.70
C VAL A 60 -16.10 1.47 4.51
N ASN A 61 -15.76 2.75 4.60
CA ASN A 61 -16.53 3.75 5.36
C ASN A 61 -17.62 4.42 4.51
N ASN A 62 -17.73 4.07 3.23
CA ASN A 62 -18.60 4.72 2.25
C ASN A 62 -18.45 6.26 2.24
N GLN A 63 -17.20 6.73 2.31
CA GLN A 63 -16.85 8.15 2.30
C GLN A 63 -16.28 8.56 0.93
N PRO A 64 -16.29 9.85 0.59
CA PRO A 64 -15.60 10.36 -0.59
C PRO A 64 -14.10 10.07 -0.53
N LEU A 65 -13.52 9.69 -1.67
CA LEU A 65 -12.08 9.48 -1.81
C LEU A 65 -11.34 10.82 -1.81
N ILE A 66 -10.52 11.05 -0.79
CA ILE A 66 -9.71 12.27 -0.64
C ILE A 66 -8.27 11.87 -0.31
N PHE A 67 -7.34 12.25 -1.19
CA PHE A 67 -5.92 11.99 -0.98
C PHE A 67 -5.22 13.13 -0.22
N PRO A 68 -4.28 12.82 0.70
CA PRO A 68 -3.51 13.83 1.41
C PRO A 68 -2.53 14.56 0.49
N PRO A 69 -2.10 15.79 0.86
CA PRO A 69 -1.15 16.58 0.08
C PRO A 69 0.18 15.86 -0.20
N SER A 70 0.60 14.96 0.70
CA SER A 70 1.83 14.20 0.57
C SER A 70 1.88 13.39 -0.74
N LEU A 71 0.75 12.93 -1.28
CA LEU A 71 0.71 12.12 -2.51
C LEU A 71 0.52 12.92 -3.80
N LYS A 72 0.32 14.25 -3.73
CA LYS A 72 0.05 15.10 -4.90
C LYS A 72 1.17 15.08 -5.95
N ALA A 73 2.39 14.76 -5.55
CA ALA A 73 3.54 14.64 -6.45
C ALA A 73 3.43 13.47 -7.44
N TRP A 74 2.47 12.54 -7.27
CA TRP A 74 2.30 11.35 -8.13
C TRP A 74 0.90 11.29 -8.74
N PRO A 75 0.53 12.21 -9.65
CA PRO A 75 -0.82 12.29 -10.19
C PRO A 75 -1.27 11.03 -10.94
N GLY A 76 -0.34 10.31 -11.60
CA GLY A 76 -0.65 9.05 -12.28
C GLY A 76 -1.13 7.95 -11.33
N LEU A 77 -0.51 7.83 -10.15
CA LEU A 77 -0.93 6.90 -9.10
C LEU A 77 -2.33 7.28 -8.58
N LEU A 78 -2.55 8.57 -8.30
CA LEU A 78 -3.84 9.05 -7.81
C LEU A 78 -4.97 8.82 -8.82
N ALA A 79 -4.71 9.06 -10.10
CA ALA A 79 -5.68 8.82 -11.17
C ALA A 79 -6.06 7.34 -11.28
N GLU A 80 -5.07 6.43 -11.15
CA GLU A 80 -5.32 5.00 -11.19
C GLU A 80 -6.17 4.52 -10.02
N GLU A 81 -5.82 4.92 -8.78
CA GLU A 81 -6.61 4.58 -7.60
C GLU A 81 -8.02 5.18 -7.67
N THR A 82 -8.16 6.41 -8.18
CA THR A 82 -9.46 7.05 -8.38
C THR A 82 -10.32 6.28 -9.38
N ARG A 83 -9.74 5.84 -10.50
CA ARG A 83 -10.43 5.01 -11.50
C ARG A 83 -10.87 3.68 -10.91
N LEU A 84 -9.99 3.01 -10.16
CA LEU A 84 -10.30 1.74 -9.51
C LEU A 84 -11.46 1.90 -8.50
N TYR A 85 -11.42 2.96 -7.69
CA TYR A 85 -12.48 3.31 -6.73
C TYR A 85 -13.85 3.43 -7.41
N HIS A 86 -13.93 4.25 -8.48
CA HIS A 86 -15.19 4.46 -9.20
C HIS A 86 -15.66 3.17 -9.88
N SER A 87 -14.77 2.44 -10.54
CA SER A 87 -15.11 1.19 -11.23
C SER A 87 -15.69 0.15 -10.28
N ARG A 88 -15.08 -0.03 -9.09
CA ARG A 88 -15.55 -1.00 -8.09
C ARG A 88 -16.93 -0.63 -7.55
N ARG A 89 -17.16 0.64 -7.20
CA ARG A 89 -18.46 1.13 -6.71
C ARG A 89 -19.54 1.05 -7.77
N GLU A 90 -19.21 1.39 -9.01
CA GLU A 90 -20.14 1.32 -10.13
C GLU A 90 -20.54 -0.12 -10.41
N GLN A 91 -19.59 -1.05 -10.39
CA GLN A 91 -19.85 -2.48 -10.59
C GLN A 91 -20.77 -3.03 -9.50
N LEU A 92 -20.50 -2.75 -8.22
CA LEU A 92 -21.38 -3.16 -7.12
C LEU A 92 -22.79 -2.59 -7.32
N THR A 93 -22.89 -1.30 -7.63
CA THR A 93 -24.17 -0.59 -7.80
C THR A 93 -24.97 -1.13 -8.99
N LYS A 94 -24.31 -1.45 -10.11
CA LYS A 94 -24.94 -2.06 -11.29
C LYS A 94 -25.47 -3.45 -10.96
N SER A 95 -24.66 -4.29 -10.31
CA SER A 95 -25.06 -5.64 -9.92
C SER A 95 -26.21 -5.64 -8.91
N MET A 96 -26.18 -4.75 -7.91
CA MET A 96 -27.28 -4.58 -6.96
C MET A 96 -28.57 -4.17 -7.66
N ARG A 97 -28.52 -3.17 -8.55
CA ARG A 97 -29.70 -2.73 -9.33
C ARG A 97 -30.29 -3.85 -10.18
N GLN A 98 -29.46 -4.69 -10.78
CA GLN A 98 -29.93 -5.82 -11.56
C GLN A 98 -30.67 -6.86 -10.69
N LEU A 99 -30.14 -7.15 -9.50
CA LEU A 99 -30.81 -8.04 -8.55
C LEU A 99 -32.10 -7.44 -8.01
N ASP A 100 -32.14 -6.14 -7.72
CA ASP A 100 -33.34 -5.42 -7.28
C ASP A 100 -34.44 -5.46 -8.35
N GLN A 101 -34.08 -5.27 -9.63
CA GLN A 101 -35.03 -5.37 -10.73
C GLN A 101 -35.60 -6.78 -10.86
N SER A 102 -34.74 -7.81 -10.76
CA SER A 102 -35.17 -9.22 -10.80
C SER A 102 -36.12 -9.54 -9.64
N LEU A 103 -35.78 -9.10 -8.43
CA LEU A 103 -36.61 -9.28 -7.25
C LEU A 103 -37.97 -8.57 -7.39
N SER A 104 -37.99 -7.35 -7.93
CA SER A 104 -39.22 -6.61 -8.17
C SER A 104 -40.16 -7.33 -9.14
N LEU A 105 -39.63 -7.99 -10.17
CA LEU A 105 -40.42 -8.78 -11.11
C LEU A 105 -41.03 -10.01 -10.42
N VAL A 106 -40.22 -10.77 -9.69
CA VAL A 106 -40.68 -11.95 -8.94
C VAL A 106 -41.72 -11.57 -7.89
N ASN A 107 -41.52 -10.47 -7.16
CA ASN A 107 -42.49 -9.99 -6.17
C ASN A 107 -43.81 -9.55 -6.80
N SER A 108 -43.76 -8.95 -8.00
CA SER A 108 -44.97 -8.58 -8.74
C SER A 108 -45.76 -9.82 -9.17
N GLU A 109 -45.07 -10.84 -9.70
CA GLU A 109 -45.66 -12.12 -10.08
C GLU A 109 -46.23 -12.88 -8.87
N LEU A 110 -45.50 -12.89 -7.75
CA LEU A 110 -45.93 -13.47 -6.49
C LEU A 110 -47.23 -12.80 -6.00
N ALA A 111 -47.30 -11.47 -6.02
CA ALA A 111 -48.48 -10.74 -5.56
C ALA A 111 -49.75 -11.05 -6.39
N ILE A 112 -49.59 -11.32 -7.69
CA ILE A 112 -50.70 -11.76 -8.56
C ILE A 112 -51.12 -13.19 -8.19
N ASN A 113 -50.17 -14.11 -8.11
CA ASN A 113 -50.44 -15.52 -7.80
C ASN A 113 -51.02 -15.72 -6.39
N GLU A 114 -50.60 -14.92 -5.41
CA GLU A 114 -51.17 -14.95 -4.06
C GLU A 114 -52.64 -14.56 -4.03
N LYS A 115 -53.05 -13.59 -4.85
CA LYS A 115 -54.48 -13.21 -4.98
C LYS A 115 -55.28 -14.33 -5.63
N LEU A 116 -54.75 -14.91 -6.70
CA LEU A 116 -55.41 -16.01 -7.43
C LEU A 116 -55.51 -17.27 -6.58
N ALA A 117 -54.49 -17.58 -5.77
CA ALA A 117 -54.50 -18.74 -4.87
C ALA A 117 -55.58 -18.59 -3.78
N LYS A 118 -55.79 -17.38 -3.24
CA LYS A 118 -56.87 -17.10 -2.29
C LYS A 118 -58.27 -17.34 -2.87
N THR A 119 -58.44 -17.12 -4.17
CA THR A 119 -59.70 -17.41 -4.89
C THR A 119 -59.76 -18.83 -5.45
N GLY A 120 -58.76 -19.69 -5.17
CA GLY A 120 -58.66 -21.06 -5.69
C GLY A 120 -58.28 -21.17 -7.17
N ALA A 121 -57.94 -20.05 -7.83
CA ALA A 121 -57.63 -19.95 -9.25
C ALA A 121 -56.13 -20.18 -9.57
N ALA A 122 -55.27 -20.31 -8.55
CA ALA A 122 -53.86 -20.64 -8.70
C ALA A 122 -53.38 -21.67 -7.66
N SER A 123 -52.28 -22.36 -7.98
CA SER A 123 -51.69 -23.37 -7.11
C SER A 123 -50.88 -22.76 -5.97
N ASN A 124 -51.11 -23.23 -4.73
CA ASN A 124 -50.30 -22.87 -3.56
C ASN A 124 -48.83 -23.28 -3.71
N VAL A 125 -48.53 -24.31 -4.51
CA VAL A 125 -47.16 -24.76 -4.79
C VAL A 125 -46.39 -23.71 -5.58
N GLU A 126 -47.06 -23.03 -6.52
CA GLU A 126 -46.44 -21.99 -7.34
C GLU A 126 -46.12 -20.74 -6.52
N VAL A 127 -47.03 -20.36 -5.62
CA VAL A 127 -46.78 -19.29 -4.63
C VAL A 127 -45.55 -19.63 -3.77
N LEU A 128 -45.43 -20.87 -3.29
CA LEU A 128 -44.28 -21.30 -2.50
C LEU A 128 -42.97 -21.23 -3.31
N ARG A 129 -43.00 -21.67 -4.58
CA ARG A 129 -41.85 -21.62 -5.49
C ARG A 129 -41.38 -20.19 -5.72
N LEU A 130 -42.30 -19.26 -5.99
CA LEU A 130 -42.01 -17.84 -6.20
C LEU A 130 -41.44 -17.18 -4.93
N ARG A 131 -41.96 -17.53 -3.74
CA ARG A 131 -41.40 -17.07 -2.46
C ARG A 131 -39.98 -17.55 -2.24
N GLN A 132 -39.68 -18.83 -2.53
CA GLN A 132 -38.33 -19.35 -2.44
C GLN A 132 -37.39 -18.60 -3.40
N GLN A 133 -37.82 -18.38 -4.64
CA GLN A 133 -37.04 -17.64 -5.64
C GLN A 133 -36.74 -16.20 -5.19
N ALA A 134 -37.71 -15.50 -4.60
CA ALA A 134 -37.50 -14.16 -4.04
C ALA A 134 -36.49 -14.18 -2.89
N ALA A 135 -36.60 -15.14 -1.96
CA ALA A 135 -35.68 -15.30 -0.86
C ALA A 135 -34.24 -15.59 -1.35
N ASP A 136 -34.06 -16.43 -2.36
CA ASP A 136 -32.77 -16.72 -2.96
C ASP A 136 -32.11 -15.47 -3.59
N ILE A 137 -32.90 -14.59 -4.21
CA ILE A 137 -32.39 -13.33 -4.78
C ILE A 137 -31.97 -12.37 -3.67
N GLU A 138 -32.74 -12.26 -2.58
CA GLU A 138 -32.37 -11.43 -1.44
C GLU A 138 -31.09 -11.93 -0.76
N LEU A 139 -30.94 -13.24 -0.58
CA LEU A 139 -29.69 -13.82 -0.08
C LEU A 139 -28.51 -13.47 -0.98
N LYS A 140 -28.66 -13.56 -2.31
CA LYS A 140 -27.61 -13.15 -3.26
C LYS A 140 -27.23 -11.68 -3.13
N LYS A 141 -28.18 -10.78 -2.87
CA LYS A 141 -27.90 -9.35 -2.64
C LYS A 141 -27.09 -9.16 -1.37
N ILE A 142 -27.49 -9.80 -0.27
CA ILE A 142 -26.79 -9.75 1.01
C ILE A 142 -25.37 -10.28 0.84
N ASP A 143 -25.19 -11.42 0.17
CA ASP A 143 -23.89 -12.02 -0.06
C ASP A 143 -22.99 -11.16 -0.94
N LEU A 144 -23.53 -10.54 -1.99
CA LEU A 144 -22.77 -9.66 -2.88
C LEU A 144 -22.25 -8.44 -2.10
N ASN A 145 -23.14 -7.81 -1.34
CA ASN A 145 -22.79 -6.63 -0.55
C ASN A 145 -21.79 -6.98 0.56
N THR A 146 -22.02 -8.08 1.27
CA THR A 146 -21.12 -8.55 2.34
C THR A 146 -19.73 -8.88 1.79
N ARG A 147 -19.65 -9.63 0.68
CA ARG A 147 -18.37 -9.96 0.03
C ARG A 147 -17.59 -8.70 -0.34
N TYR A 148 -18.25 -7.71 -0.95
CA TYR A 148 -17.60 -6.44 -1.30
C TYR A 148 -16.93 -5.77 -0.09
N TYR A 149 -17.61 -5.68 1.05
CA TYR A 149 -17.07 -5.03 2.25
C TYR A 149 -16.04 -5.89 2.99
N VAL A 150 -16.21 -7.21 3.02
CA VAL A 150 -15.22 -8.13 3.61
C VAL A 150 -13.92 -8.07 2.82
N ASP A 151 -13.98 -8.20 1.50
CA ASP A 151 -12.81 -8.13 0.62
C ASP A 151 -12.10 -6.77 0.75
N ALA A 152 -12.87 -5.67 0.82
CA ALA A 152 -12.30 -4.33 1.00
C ALA A 152 -11.60 -4.18 2.37
N ARG A 153 -12.17 -4.74 3.45
CA ARG A 153 -11.56 -4.73 4.79
C ARG A 153 -10.30 -5.57 4.88
N GLU A 154 -10.29 -6.75 4.27
CA GLU A 154 -9.10 -7.60 4.21
C GLU A 154 -7.97 -6.92 3.45
N GLN A 155 -8.28 -6.36 2.27
CA GLN A 155 -7.31 -5.59 1.49
C GLN A 155 -6.81 -4.36 2.25
N LEU A 156 -7.69 -3.68 2.99
CA LEU A 156 -7.32 -2.52 3.81
C LEU A 156 -6.35 -2.91 4.93
N SER A 157 -6.65 -4.00 5.63
CA SER A 157 -5.78 -4.54 6.68
C SER A 157 -4.39 -4.84 6.14
N LYS A 158 -4.32 -5.52 4.99
CA LYS A 158 -3.05 -5.80 4.31
C LYS A 158 -2.31 -4.53 3.88
N ALA A 159 -2.99 -3.58 3.25
CA ALA A 159 -2.39 -2.33 2.82
C ALA A 159 -1.83 -1.53 4.01
N ASN A 160 -2.54 -1.50 5.14
CA ASN A 160 -2.07 -0.84 6.36
C ASN A 160 -0.85 -1.55 6.97
N ALA A 161 -0.84 -2.88 6.97
CA ALA A 161 0.33 -3.66 7.41
C ALA A 161 1.55 -3.38 6.52
N ASP A 162 1.36 -3.33 5.20
CA ASP A 162 2.42 -2.98 4.24
C ASP A 162 2.93 -1.55 4.47
N VAL A 163 2.04 -0.58 4.69
CA VAL A 163 2.40 0.81 5.02
C VAL A 163 3.27 0.87 6.27
N ALA A 164 2.86 0.20 7.36
CA ALA A 164 3.59 0.19 8.62
C ALA A 164 4.98 -0.49 8.46
N SER A 165 5.03 -1.64 7.81
CA SER A 165 6.26 -2.39 7.56
C SER A 165 7.22 -1.58 6.67
N LEU A 166 6.74 -1.03 5.56
CA LEU A 166 7.56 -0.26 4.63
C LEU A 166 8.07 1.04 5.24
N ALA A 167 7.31 1.68 6.14
CA ALA A 167 7.78 2.86 6.86
C ALA A 167 9.07 2.56 7.66
N GLU A 168 9.09 1.45 8.41
CA GLU A 168 10.28 1.03 9.17
C GLU A 168 11.43 0.62 8.24
N VAL A 169 11.14 -0.09 7.14
CA VAL A 169 12.15 -0.45 6.14
C VAL A 169 12.77 0.78 5.50
N ILE A 170 11.97 1.79 5.14
CA ILE A 170 12.45 3.05 4.56
C ILE A 170 13.35 3.77 5.57
N LYS A 171 12.93 3.86 6.83
CA LYS A 171 13.73 4.47 7.89
C LYS A 171 15.09 3.79 8.02
N GLY A 172 15.12 2.47 8.15
CA GLY A 172 16.37 1.71 8.25
C GLY A 172 17.25 1.84 7.00
N ARG A 173 16.68 1.79 5.79
CA ARG A 173 17.43 1.99 4.54
C ARG A 173 17.96 3.41 4.41
N ALA A 174 17.19 4.42 4.83
CA ALA A 174 17.63 5.82 4.83
C ALA A 174 18.80 6.04 5.81
N ASP A 175 18.76 5.41 6.99
CA ASP A 175 19.87 5.43 7.93
C ASP A 175 21.12 4.77 7.33
N SER A 176 20.96 3.66 6.62
CA SER A 176 22.07 3.01 5.90
C SER A 176 22.67 3.92 4.82
N VAL A 177 21.85 4.66 4.07
CA VAL A 177 22.33 5.67 3.11
C VAL A 177 23.12 6.76 3.83
N ALA A 178 22.62 7.27 4.97
CA ALA A 178 23.31 8.30 5.74
C ALA A 178 24.69 7.83 6.25
N ARG A 179 24.82 6.55 6.61
CA ARG A 179 26.09 5.93 7.04
C ARG A 179 27.13 5.76 5.92
N LEU A 180 26.76 5.92 4.65
CA LEU A 180 27.71 5.90 3.53
C LEU A 180 28.59 7.16 3.49
N THR A 181 28.22 8.20 4.24
CA THR A 181 29.07 9.37 4.45
C THR A 181 29.76 9.28 5.81
N VAL A 182 31.07 9.05 5.80
CA VAL A 182 31.88 8.99 7.02
C VAL A 182 32.25 10.40 7.44
N ARG A 183 31.89 10.78 8.67
CA ARG A 183 32.21 12.08 9.27
C ARG A 183 33.08 11.89 10.51
N SER A 184 33.95 12.86 10.78
CA SER A 184 34.72 12.87 12.02
C SER A 184 33.82 13.20 13.21
N PRO A 185 33.80 12.41 14.30
CA PRO A 185 32.97 12.69 15.48
C PRO A 185 33.57 13.80 16.35
N VAL A 186 34.88 14.04 16.23
CA VAL A 186 35.65 15.00 17.03
C VAL A 186 36.59 15.82 16.15
N GLN A 187 37.04 16.95 16.68
CA GLN A 187 38.17 17.66 16.09
C GLN A 187 39.47 16.93 16.44
N GLY A 188 40.36 16.71 15.46
CA GLY A 188 41.59 15.96 15.70
C GLY A 188 42.47 15.81 14.48
N ILE A 189 43.47 14.94 14.59
CA ILE A 189 44.38 14.59 13.48
C ILE A 189 44.10 13.15 13.08
N VAL A 190 43.95 12.92 11.77
CA VAL A 190 43.78 11.58 11.21
C VAL A 190 45.10 10.83 11.34
N LYS A 191 45.15 9.78 12.17
CA LYS A 191 46.39 9.02 12.38
C LYS A 191 46.66 8.02 11.27
N ASN A 192 45.75 7.08 11.05
CA ASN A 192 45.92 5.99 10.07
C ASN A 192 44.68 5.85 9.20
N ILE A 193 44.87 5.66 7.89
CA ILE A 193 43.82 5.36 6.93
C ILE A 193 44.13 4.01 6.29
N LYS A 194 43.37 2.97 6.65
CA LYS A 194 43.44 1.67 5.95
C LYS A 194 42.28 1.58 4.97
N VAL A 195 42.58 1.56 3.67
CA VAL A 195 41.64 1.28 2.59
C VAL A 195 42.02 -0.06 1.97
N ASN A 196 41.17 -1.07 2.13
CA ASN A 196 41.30 -2.32 1.39
C ASN A 196 40.22 -2.36 0.31
N THR A 197 40.60 -2.20 -0.95
CA THR A 197 39.75 -2.42 -2.13
C THR A 197 40.00 -3.83 -2.66
N ILE A 198 39.39 -4.83 -2.04
CA ILE A 198 39.36 -6.18 -2.61
C ILE A 198 38.07 -6.27 -3.41
N ALA A 199 38.18 -6.21 -4.75
CA ALA A 199 37.14 -6.57 -5.73
C ALA A 199 35.67 -6.47 -5.24
N GLY A 200 35.25 -5.28 -4.77
CA GLY A 200 33.85 -4.98 -4.44
C GLY A 200 33.48 -4.67 -2.98
N LEU A 201 34.36 -4.85 -1.99
CA LEU A 201 34.04 -4.54 -0.57
C LEU A 201 35.17 -3.75 0.11
N SER A 202 34.88 -2.50 0.53
CA SER A 202 35.85 -1.65 1.23
C SER A 202 35.49 -1.46 2.71
N ARG A 203 36.43 -1.79 3.60
CA ARG A 203 36.33 -1.52 5.05
C ARG A 203 37.29 -0.39 5.39
N LEU A 204 36.76 0.73 5.88
CA LEU A 204 37.56 1.86 6.35
C LEU A 204 37.67 1.81 7.87
N THR A 205 38.90 1.81 8.39
CA THR A 205 39.17 1.97 9.83
C THR A 205 40.03 3.22 10.04
N VAL A 206 39.55 4.18 10.83
CA VAL A 206 40.29 5.38 11.26
C VAL A 206 40.48 5.32 12.77
N ASN A 207 41.72 5.23 13.27
CA ASN A 207 42.00 5.12 14.71
C ASN A 207 42.32 6.45 15.36
#